data_AF-A0A2D9S847-F1
#
_entry.id   AF-A0A2D9S847-F1
#
_cell.length_a   1.000
_cell.length_b   1.000
_cell.length_c   1.000
_cell.angle_alpha   90.00
_cell.angle_beta   90.00
_cell.angle_gamma   90.00
#
_symmetry.space_group_name_H-M   'P 1'
#
loop_
_entity.id
_entity.type
_entity.pdbx_description
1 polymer ?
#
loop_
_entity_poly.entity_id
_entity_poly.type
_entity_poly.pdbx_seq_one_letter_code
_entity_poly.pdbx_strand_id
1 'polypeptide(L)'
;MNVTAEILKHDQVYSASDNTNPDRYASGKVLNYASGASIVKPNVEEISVVPYTLQYEDAVGLFGVENYFIRINLNVVGDIVLAEYMEAGYNAATIDLFNTSVSSSYSLAAKDDDAPENDIDWNSAATPAITLPDIGTETYLSVELINEKTENIYNDAHLDVRLYTSNHEEHPYDLMFIKPKDYFFVGIHARNTRRLPYKIQVKIGEDYTPLASITNQSYIMKSDDRPSY
;
A
#
# COMPACT_ATOMS: atom_id res chain seq x y z
N MET A 1 -12.05 31.27 -58.14
CA MET A 1 -11.64 30.27 -57.14
C MET A 1 -12.27 30.69 -55.83
N ASN A 2 -13.26 29.94 -55.33
CA ASN A 2 -14.07 30.34 -54.17
C ASN A 2 -13.46 29.71 -52.92
N VAL A 3 -12.78 30.53 -52.12
CA VAL A 3 -11.93 30.12 -50.98
C VAL A 3 -12.71 29.30 -49.95
N THR A 4 -14.03 29.49 -49.88
CA THR A 4 -14.92 28.77 -48.96
C THR A 4 -15.05 27.28 -49.27
N ALA A 5 -15.01 26.90 -50.55
CA ALA A 5 -15.14 25.50 -50.96
C ALA A 5 -13.86 24.68 -50.71
N GLU A 6 -12.71 25.36 -50.71
CA GLU A 6 -11.39 24.76 -50.50
C GLU A 6 -11.12 24.52 -49.00
N ILE A 7 -11.59 25.44 -48.13
CA ILE A 7 -11.59 25.27 -46.67
C ILE A 7 -12.49 24.09 -46.26
N LEU A 8 -13.71 24.01 -46.78
CA LEU A 8 -14.65 22.90 -46.51
C LEU A 8 -14.10 21.53 -46.91
N LYS A 9 -13.36 21.48 -48.02
CA LYS A 9 -12.73 20.24 -48.51
C LYS A 9 -11.53 19.84 -47.67
N HIS A 10 -10.78 20.79 -47.12
CA HIS A 10 -9.69 20.50 -46.20
C HIS A 10 -10.21 20.00 -44.85
N ASP A 11 -11.29 20.59 -44.33
CA ASP A 11 -11.95 20.11 -43.11
C ASP A 11 -12.48 18.68 -43.28
N GLN A 12 -13.09 18.31 -44.41
CA GLN A 12 -13.60 16.94 -44.62
C GLN A 12 -12.50 15.88 -44.82
N VAL A 13 -11.33 16.26 -45.36
CA VAL A 13 -10.22 15.32 -45.61
C VAL A 13 -9.37 15.11 -44.34
N TYR A 14 -9.30 16.11 -43.45
CA TYR A 14 -8.57 16.03 -42.19
C TYR A 14 -9.44 15.83 -40.94
N SER A 15 -10.78 15.90 -41.06
CA SER A 15 -11.69 15.54 -39.97
C SER A 15 -11.85 14.02 -39.86
N ALA A 16 -10.83 13.36 -39.34
CA ALA A 16 -11.07 12.23 -38.46
C ALA A 16 -11.71 12.80 -37.18
N SER A 17 -13.05 12.83 -37.14
CA SER A 17 -13.90 13.03 -35.96
C SER A 17 -13.16 13.50 -34.69
N ASP A 18 -13.17 14.81 -34.43
CA ASP A 18 -12.78 15.38 -33.12
C ASP A 18 -13.67 14.89 -31.95
N ASN A 19 -14.66 14.05 -32.24
CA ASN A 19 -15.64 13.52 -31.32
C ASN A 19 -15.43 12.02 -31.04
N THR A 20 -14.20 11.51 -30.97
CA THR A 20 -13.94 10.18 -30.37
C THR A 20 -13.14 10.24 -29.09
N ASN A 21 -12.96 11.44 -28.49
CA ASN A 21 -12.47 11.51 -27.13
C ASN A 21 -13.61 11.09 -26.17
N PRO A 22 -13.51 9.94 -25.46
CA PRO A 22 -14.56 9.46 -24.55
C PRO A 22 -14.89 10.47 -23.45
N ASP A 23 -13.99 11.42 -23.18
CA ASP A 23 -14.11 12.46 -22.16
C ASP A 23 -15.13 13.56 -22.52
N ARG A 24 -15.48 13.75 -23.80
CA ARG A 24 -16.41 14.82 -24.24
C ARG A 24 -17.89 14.40 -24.30
N TYR A 25 -18.19 13.13 -24.03
CA TYR A 25 -19.55 12.56 -24.10
C TYR A 25 -20.33 12.61 -22.77
N ALA A 26 -20.11 13.66 -21.97
CA ALA A 26 -20.68 13.79 -20.63
C ALA A 26 -22.22 13.83 -20.58
N SER A 27 -22.92 14.15 -21.68
CA SER A 27 -24.39 14.25 -21.69
C SER A 27 -25.12 12.95 -22.07
N GLY A 28 -24.42 11.91 -22.55
CA GLY A 28 -25.07 10.73 -23.14
C GLY A 28 -24.74 9.40 -22.48
N LYS A 29 -23.80 9.36 -21.54
CA LYS A 29 -23.54 8.14 -20.78
C LYS A 29 -24.50 8.12 -19.60
N VAL A 30 -25.41 7.13 -19.61
CA VAL A 30 -25.93 6.46 -18.40
C VAL A 30 -24.91 6.64 -17.29
N LEU A 31 -25.31 7.15 -16.11
CA LEU A 31 -24.47 7.21 -14.90
C LEU A 31 -23.80 5.85 -14.73
N ASN A 32 -22.61 5.71 -15.31
CA ASN A 32 -21.83 4.51 -15.19
C ASN A 32 -21.27 4.70 -13.79
N TYR A 33 -21.91 4.07 -12.80
CA TYR A 33 -21.46 4.11 -11.41
C TYR A 33 -20.00 3.67 -11.44
N ALA A 34 -19.09 4.64 -11.48
CA ALA A 34 -17.69 4.34 -11.51
C ALA A 34 -17.36 3.70 -10.16
N SER A 35 -16.62 2.58 -10.22
CA SER A 35 -16.25 1.82 -9.02
C SER A 35 -15.52 2.74 -8.03
N GLY A 36 -15.76 2.55 -6.73
CA GLY A 36 -15.10 3.35 -5.71
C GLY A 36 -15.65 4.76 -5.50
N ALA A 37 -16.76 5.16 -6.14
CA ALA A 37 -17.27 6.54 -6.04
C ALA A 37 -17.82 6.95 -4.66
N SER A 38 -17.96 6.01 -3.72
CA SER A 38 -18.39 6.29 -2.36
C SER A 38 -17.80 5.28 -1.40
N ILE A 39 -17.61 5.65 -0.13
CA ILE A 39 -17.10 4.75 0.90
C ILE A 39 -18.01 3.52 1.13
N VAL A 40 -19.31 3.64 0.83
CA VAL A 40 -20.30 2.54 0.89
C VAL A 40 -20.18 1.59 -0.31
N LYS A 41 -19.63 2.07 -1.43
CA LYS A 41 -19.37 1.29 -2.65
C LYS A 41 -17.91 1.51 -3.09
N PRO A 42 -16.94 1.10 -2.26
CA PRO A 42 -15.52 1.29 -2.53
C PRO A 42 -15.06 0.31 -3.60
N ASN A 43 -13.92 0.57 -4.23
CA ASN A 43 -13.18 -0.49 -4.89
C ASN A 43 -12.57 -1.40 -3.82
N VAL A 44 -12.56 -2.72 -4.00
CA VAL A 44 -12.15 -3.66 -2.95
C VAL A 44 -10.88 -4.36 -3.37
N GLU A 45 -9.91 -4.41 -2.45
CA GLU A 45 -8.68 -5.17 -2.60
C GLU A 45 -8.43 -6.07 -1.40
N GLU A 46 -7.85 -7.24 -1.66
CA GLU A 46 -7.55 -8.24 -0.65
C GLU A 46 -6.04 -8.44 -0.56
N ILE A 47 -5.51 -8.37 0.66
CA ILE A 47 -4.09 -8.55 0.94
C ILE A 47 -3.94 -9.65 1.97
N SER A 48 -3.20 -10.70 1.61
CA SER A 48 -2.94 -11.85 2.47
C SER A 48 -1.48 -12.03 2.85
N VAL A 49 -0.57 -11.24 2.26
CA VAL A 49 0.88 -11.37 2.44
C VAL A 49 1.45 -10.01 2.83
N VAL A 50 2.40 -10.00 3.77
CA VAL A 50 3.09 -8.78 4.25
C VAL A 50 4.61 -9.00 4.31
N PRO A 51 5.42 -7.93 4.16
CA PRO A 51 5.02 -6.56 3.82
C PRO A 51 4.49 -6.47 2.38
N TYR A 52 3.61 -5.52 2.13
CA TYR A 52 3.05 -5.27 0.81
C TYR A 52 2.93 -3.77 0.55
N THR A 53 3.26 -3.37 -0.67
CA THR A 53 3.15 -1.97 -1.11
C THR A 53 2.15 -1.89 -2.25
N LEU A 54 1.06 -1.17 -2.03
CA LEU A 54 0.15 -0.75 -3.08
C LEU A 54 0.61 0.57 -3.68
N GLN A 55 0.52 0.68 -5.00
CA GLN A 55 0.75 1.93 -5.73
C GLN A 55 -0.47 2.21 -6.60
N TYR A 56 -1.02 3.42 -6.47
CA TYR A 56 -2.12 3.88 -7.31
C TYR A 56 -1.78 5.20 -7.97
N GLU A 57 -2.08 5.26 -9.26
CA GLU A 57 -1.98 6.46 -10.07
C GLU A 57 -3.18 6.53 -11.01
N ASP A 58 -3.98 7.59 -10.87
CA ASP A 58 -5.09 7.91 -11.77
C ASP A 58 -5.48 9.39 -11.57
N ALA A 59 -6.72 9.77 -11.88
CA ALA A 59 -7.27 11.09 -11.64
C ALA A 59 -8.70 11.06 -11.08
N VAL A 60 -8.97 11.94 -10.12
CA VAL A 60 -10.30 12.17 -9.53
C VAL A 60 -10.87 13.53 -9.96
N GLY A 61 -12.18 13.74 -9.84
CA GLY A 61 -12.84 15.00 -10.12
C GLY A 61 -13.66 15.02 -11.42
N LEU A 62 -13.77 16.20 -12.05
CA LEU A 62 -14.73 16.46 -13.13
C LEU A 62 -14.66 15.44 -14.27
N PHE A 63 -15.83 14.97 -14.72
CA PHE A 63 -16.03 13.92 -15.75
C PHE A 63 -15.60 12.49 -15.35
N GLY A 64 -15.23 12.27 -14.09
CA GLY A 64 -14.94 10.96 -13.51
C GLY A 64 -15.56 10.79 -12.13
N VAL A 65 -14.87 10.05 -11.26
CA VAL A 65 -15.23 9.90 -9.85
C VAL A 65 -14.73 11.12 -9.08
N GLU A 66 -15.63 11.87 -8.42
CA GLU A 66 -15.24 13.03 -7.61
C GLU A 66 -14.42 12.65 -6.37
N ASN A 67 -14.81 11.56 -5.70
CA ASN A 67 -14.13 10.99 -4.55
C ASN A 67 -13.95 9.50 -4.76
N TYR A 68 -12.72 9.02 -4.77
CA TYR A 68 -12.41 7.61 -5.00
C TYR A 68 -12.02 6.94 -3.69
N PHE A 69 -12.66 5.83 -3.38
CA PHE A 69 -12.47 5.07 -2.16
C PHE A 69 -12.03 3.64 -2.48
N ILE A 70 -11.03 3.19 -1.74
CA ILE A 70 -10.48 1.85 -1.82
C ILE A 70 -10.66 1.22 -0.44
N ARG A 71 -11.30 0.06 -0.37
CA ARG A 71 -11.38 -0.79 0.82
C ARG A 71 -10.31 -1.85 0.70
N ILE A 72 -9.42 -1.88 1.68
CA ILE A 72 -8.35 -2.86 1.76
C ILE A 72 -8.73 -3.85 2.85
N ASN A 73 -9.01 -5.08 2.45
CA ASN A 73 -9.29 -6.20 3.34
C ASN A 73 -7.99 -6.93 3.64
N LEU A 74 -7.60 -6.96 4.90
CA LEU A 74 -6.45 -7.73 5.35
C LEU A 74 -6.94 -9.12 5.77
N ASN A 75 -6.32 -10.13 5.17
CA ASN A 75 -6.44 -11.53 5.58
C ASN A 75 -5.05 -12.13 5.68
N VAL A 76 -4.20 -11.48 6.48
CA VAL A 76 -2.81 -11.91 6.65
C VAL A 76 -2.79 -13.13 7.56
N VAL A 77 -2.46 -14.28 6.97
CA VAL A 77 -2.31 -15.56 7.67
C VAL A 77 -0.81 -15.82 7.80
N GLY A 78 -0.35 -16.15 9.02
CA GLY A 78 1.07 -16.22 9.37
C GLY A 78 1.92 -17.24 8.61
N ASP A 79 1.36 -17.97 7.65
CA ASP A 79 2.03 -19.05 6.92
C ASP A 79 2.96 -18.54 5.81
N ILE A 80 2.74 -17.33 5.28
CA ILE A 80 3.55 -16.75 4.19
C ILE A 80 3.78 -15.26 4.44
N VAL A 81 5.00 -14.90 4.82
CA VAL A 81 5.47 -13.50 4.89
C VAL A 81 6.73 -13.31 4.06
N LEU A 82 6.90 -12.10 3.52
CA LEU A 82 8.03 -11.72 2.66
C LEU A 82 9.18 -11.09 3.44
N ALA A 83 8.96 -10.72 4.71
CA ALA A 83 9.99 -10.19 5.59
C ALA A 83 9.95 -10.89 6.96
N GLU A 84 11.11 -10.91 7.61
CA GLU A 84 11.24 -11.41 8.97
C GLU A 84 10.74 -10.36 9.96
N TYR A 85 9.73 -10.71 10.74
CA TYR A 85 9.27 -9.90 11.88
C TYR A 85 9.86 -10.48 13.16
N MET A 86 10.41 -9.61 13.99
CA MET A 86 11.09 -10.02 15.22
C MET A 86 10.47 -9.36 16.43
N GLU A 87 10.43 -10.11 17.53
CA GLU A 87 10.13 -9.55 18.84
C GLU A 87 11.21 -8.57 19.29
N ALA A 88 10.81 -7.56 20.06
CA ALA A 88 11.76 -6.63 20.65
C ALA A 88 12.78 -7.39 21.53
N GLY A 89 14.06 -7.26 21.19
CA GLY A 89 15.16 -7.94 21.89
C GLY A 89 15.62 -9.25 21.25
N TYR A 90 14.94 -9.72 20.21
CA TYR A 90 15.38 -10.85 19.39
C TYR A 90 16.03 -10.33 18.10
N ASN A 91 17.05 -11.05 17.62
CA ASN A 91 17.70 -10.81 16.34
C ASN A 91 17.72 -12.12 15.56
N ALA A 92 17.62 -12.04 14.23
CA ALA A 92 17.89 -13.20 13.38
C ALA A 92 19.30 -13.73 13.65
N ALA A 93 19.41 -15.04 13.78
CA ALA A 93 20.69 -15.70 13.75
C ALA A 93 21.24 -15.62 12.33
N THR A 94 22.22 -14.74 12.13
CA THR A 94 22.95 -14.66 10.86
C THR A 94 24.31 -15.31 11.05
N ILE A 95 24.77 -16.02 10.03
CA ILE A 95 26.14 -16.55 9.98
C ILE A 95 26.88 -15.73 8.94
N ASP A 96 27.80 -14.88 9.38
CA ASP A 96 28.75 -14.21 8.50
C ASP A 96 30.04 -15.03 8.42
N LEU A 97 30.13 -15.87 7.39
CA LEU A 97 31.28 -16.74 7.14
C LEU A 97 32.55 -15.96 6.73
N PHE A 98 32.44 -14.65 6.45
CA PHE A 98 33.55 -13.81 6.03
C PHE A 98 33.98 -12.82 7.12
N ASN A 99 33.32 -12.80 8.27
CA ASN A 99 33.73 -11.97 9.39
C ASN A 99 35.01 -12.52 10.03
N THR A 100 36.12 -11.83 9.80
CA THR A 100 37.42 -12.19 10.39
C THR A 100 37.77 -11.41 11.66
N SER A 101 36.81 -10.72 12.26
CA SER A 101 37.05 -9.98 13.50
C SER A 101 37.28 -10.97 14.65
N VAL A 102 38.46 -10.86 15.26
CA VAL A 102 38.92 -11.75 16.32
C VAL A 102 39.39 -10.90 17.49
N SER A 103 38.92 -11.24 18.69
CA SER A 103 39.44 -10.66 19.93
C SER A 103 40.92 -11.03 20.09
N SER A 104 41.74 -10.14 20.66
CA SER A 104 43.19 -10.34 20.81
C SER A 104 43.58 -11.63 21.55
N SER A 105 42.64 -12.24 22.28
CA SER A 105 42.85 -13.47 23.05
C SER A 105 42.45 -14.76 22.32
N TYR A 106 41.93 -14.65 21.09
CA TYR A 106 41.44 -15.78 20.31
C TYR A 106 42.17 -15.84 18.96
N SER A 107 42.17 -17.01 18.32
CA SER A 107 42.64 -17.21 16.96
C SER A 107 41.45 -17.46 16.04
N LEU A 108 41.51 -16.99 14.80
CA LEU A 108 40.49 -17.28 13.80
C LEU A 108 40.40 -18.80 13.57
N ALA A 109 39.20 -19.35 13.55
CA ALA A 109 38.98 -20.72 13.13
C ALA A 109 39.21 -20.82 11.60
N ALA A 110 39.95 -21.85 11.17
CA ALA A 110 40.07 -22.18 9.75
C ALA A 110 38.87 -23.04 9.35
N LYS A 111 38.14 -22.61 8.31
CA LYS A 111 37.07 -23.39 7.69
C LYS A 111 37.68 -24.24 6.57
N ASP A 112 37.47 -25.55 6.63
CA ASP A 112 37.84 -26.50 5.57
C ASP A 112 36.56 -26.98 4.88
N ASP A 113 36.27 -26.42 3.70
CA ASP A 113 35.09 -26.75 2.91
C ASP A 113 35.22 -28.07 2.14
N ASP A 114 36.43 -28.63 2.04
CA ASP A 114 36.73 -29.86 1.31
C ASP A 114 36.93 -31.07 2.25
N ALA A 115 36.85 -30.86 3.58
CA ALA A 115 36.96 -31.92 4.56
C ALA A 115 35.77 -32.91 4.43
N PRO A 116 36.02 -34.24 4.50
CA PRO A 116 34.94 -35.20 4.54
C PRO A 116 34.11 -35.02 5.81
N GLU A 117 32.80 -34.83 5.63
CA GLU A 117 31.82 -34.86 6.74
C GLU A 117 31.85 -36.23 7.42
N ASN A 118 32.31 -36.25 8.67
CA ASN A 118 32.49 -37.48 9.45
C ASN A 118 31.61 -37.49 10.71
N ASP A 119 30.76 -36.47 10.92
CA ASP A 119 29.85 -36.43 12.06
C ASP A 119 28.69 -37.42 11.86
N ILE A 120 28.66 -38.43 12.73
CA ILE A 120 27.70 -39.54 12.68
C ILE A 120 26.25 -39.06 12.89
N ASP A 121 26.07 -37.91 13.55
CA ASP A 121 24.77 -37.33 13.92
C ASP A 121 24.58 -35.91 13.34
N TRP A 122 25.20 -35.60 12.20
CA TRP A 122 24.98 -34.32 11.55
C TRP A 122 23.53 -34.19 11.09
N ASN A 123 22.83 -33.19 11.63
CA ASN A 123 21.55 -32.74 11.12
C ASN A 123 21.74 -31.33 10.56
N SER A 124 21.32 -31.10 9.32
CA SER A 124 21.30 -29.75 8.77
C SER A 124 20.46 -28.84 9.66
N ALA A 125 20.90 -27.59 9.83
CA ALA A 125 20.09 -26.59 10.50
C ALA A 125 18.76 -26.48 9.75
N ALA A 126 17.64 -26.65 10.46
CA ALA A 126 16.34 -26.36 9.90
C ALA A 126 16.27 -24.87 9.58
N THR A 127 16.02 -24.52 8.32
CA THR A 127 15.66 -23.17 7.90
C THR A 127 14.12 -23.13 7.83
N PRO A 128 13.42 -22.85 8.95
CA PRO A 128 11.96 -22.78 8.92
C PRO A 128 11.52 -21.72 7.92
N ALA A 129 10.33 -21.92 7.35
CA ALA A 129 9.71 -20.90 6.53
C ALA A 129 9.54 -19.62 7.35
N ILE A 130 9.74 -18.46 6.71
CA ILE A 130 9.47 -17.18 7.34
C ILE A 130 7.97 -17.09 7.57
N THR A 131 7.58 -16.96 8.83
CA THR A 131 6.19 -16.92 9.30
C THR A 131 6.00 -15.70 10.19
N LEU A 132 4.75 -15.26 10.37
CA LEU A 132 4.48 -14.25 11.39
C LEU A 132 4.77 -14.85 12.76
N PRO A 133 5.57 -14.18 13.61
CA PRO A 133 5.80 -14.65 14.97
C PRO A 133 4.49 -14.60 15.76
N ASP A 134 4.28 -15.56 16.66
CA ASP A 134 3.16 -15.56 17.60
C ASP A 134 3.43 -14.56 18.73
N ILE A 135 3.32 -13.27 18.40
CA ILE A 135 3.54 -12.16 19.34
C ILE A 135 2.31 -11.86 20.23
N GLY A 136 1.39 -12.81 20.34
CA GLY A 136 0.23 -12.77 21.24
C GLY A 136 -1.09 -12.39 20.57
N THR A 137 -2.12 -12.14 21.38
CA THR A 137 -3.50 -11.95 20.92
C THR A 137 -3.83 -10.53 20.47
N GLU A 138 -2.96 -9.55 20.76
CA GLU A 138 -3.17 -8.13 20.42
C GLU A 138 -2.02 -7.57 19.59
N THR A 139 -1.98 -8.03 18.34
CA THR A 139 -0.92 -7.71 17.39
C THR A 139 -1.47 -6.84 16.27
N TYR A 140 -0.60 -5.97 15.78
CA TYR A 140 -0.97 -4.93 14.83
C TYR A 140 0.06 -4.84 13.71
N LEU A 141 -0.43 -4.59 12.51
CA LEU A 141 0.35 -4.25 11.33
C LEU A 141 0.34 -2.74 11.14
N SER A 142 1.48 -2.16 10.75
CA SER A 142 1.51 -0.77 10.31
C SER A 142 0.92 -0.60 8.92
N VAL A 143 0.22 0.51 8.71
CA VAL A 143 -0.27 0.98 7.42
C VAL A 143 0.20 2.42 7.29
N GLU A 144 1.05 2.69 6.31
CA GLU A 144 1.57 4.02 6.03
C GLU A 144 1.04 4.49 4.66
N LEU A 145 0.31 5.60 4.66
CA LEU A 145 -0.16 6.29 3.48
C LEU A 145 0.86 7.36 3.06
N ILE A 146 1.34 7.28 1.84
CA ILE A 146 2.28 8.24 1.28
C ILE A 146 1.65 8.87 0.05
N ASN A 147 1.44 10.19 0.11
CA ASN A 147 1.05 10.96 -1.06
C ASN A 147 2.32 11.42 -1.78
N GLU A 148 2.67 10.75 -2.88
CA GLU A 148 3.84 11.08 -3.70
C GLU A 148 3.67 12.39 -4.48
N LYS A 149 2.43 12.93 -4.51
CA LYS A 149 2.04 14.14 -5.23
C LYS A 149 2.29 14.02 -6.74
N THR A 150 1.96 15.07 -7.46
CA THR A 150 2.07 15.12 -8.93
C THR A 150 3.09 16.16 -9.42
N GLU A 151 3.90 16.69 -8.50
CA GLU A 151 4.84 17.80 -8.70
C GLU A 151 4.18 19.10 -9.21
N ASN A 152 2.84 19.16 -9.19
CA ASN A 152 2.07 20.32 -9.58
C ASN A 152 1.32 20.87 -8.38
N ILE A 153 1.88 21.93 -7.78
CA ILE A 153 1.36 22.58 -6.58
C ILE A 153 -0.11 22.99 -6.70
N TYR A 154 -0.61 23.31 -7.90
CA TYR A 154 -1.99 23.72 -8.12
C TYR A 154 -2.95 22.54 -8.10
N ASN A 155 -2.50 21.36 -8.55
CA ASN A 155 -3.30 20.15 -8.47
C ASN A 155 -3.24 19.59 -7.04
N ASP A 156 -2.04 19.51 -6.47
CA ASP A 156 -1.79 18.91 -5.16
C ASP A 156 -2.49 19.68 -4.03
N ALA A 157 -2.63 21.01 -4.13
CA ALA A 157 -3.35 21.82 -3.15
C ALA A 157 -4.87 21.56 -3.11
N HIS A 158 -5.41 20.91 -4.15
CA HIS A 158 -6.82 20.59 -4.26
C HIS A 158 -7.11 19.08 -4.15
N LEU A 159 -6.09 18.27 -3.86
CA LEU A 159 -6.20 16.84 -3.67
C LEU A 159 -5.94 16.51 -2.18
N ASP A 160 -6.92 15.88 -1.55
CA ASP A 160 -6.77 15.34 -0.20
C ASP A 160 -6.77 13.81 -0.27
N VAL A 161 -5.86 13.16 0.43
CA VAL A 161 -5.84 11.71 0.59
C VAL A 161 -5.86 11.40 2.07
N ARG A 162 -6.75 10.50 2.50
CA ARG A 162 -6.95 10.19 3.92
C ARG A 162 -7.19 8.71 4.14
N LEU A 163 -6.78 8.23 5.31
CA LEU A 163 -7.15 6.93 5.83
C LEU A 163 -8.50 7.01 6.55
N TYR A 164 -9.27 5.93 6.48
CA TYR A 164 -10.53 5.78 7.20
C TYR A 164 -10.58 4.42 7.90
N THR A 165 -11.17 4.41 9.08
CA THR A 165 -11.38 3.20 9.87
C THR A 165 -12.46 2.31 9.26
N SER A 166 -12.60 1.09 9.78
CA SER A 166 -13.67 0.15 9.42
C SER A 166 -15.09 0.71 9.64
N ASN A 167 -15.21 1.72 10.50
CA ASN A 167 -16.45 2.45 10.81
C ASN A 167 -16.70 3.66 9.90
N HIS A 168 -15.90 3.85 8.85
CA HIS A 168 -15.95 5.00 7.95
C HIS A 168 -15.59 6.34 8.63
N GLU A 169 -14.97 6.30 9.80
CA GLU A 169 -14.45 7.50 10.46
C GLU A 169 -13.09 7.85 9.89
N GLU A 170 -12.84 9.13 9.69
CA GLU A 170 -11.53 9.60 9.25
C GLU A 170 -10.46 9.31 10.30
N HIS A 171 -9.37 8.69 9.87
CA HIS A 171 -8.17 8.54 10.68
C HIS A 171 -7.28 9.77 10.47
N PRO A 172 -6.93 10.52 11.52
CA PRO A 172 -6.30 11.84 11.39
C PRO A 172 -4.81 11.80 11.01
N TYR A 173 -4.22 10.61 10.85
CA TYR A 173 -2.80 10.43 10.57
C TYR A 173 -2.60 9.58 9.32
N ASP A 174 -1.45 9.76 8.68
CA ASP A 174 -1.03 8.94 7.55
C ASP A 174 -0.51 7.56 7.98
N LEU A 175 -0.20 7.39 9.28
CA LEU A 175 0.17 6.12 9.89
C LEU A 175 -1.00 5.56 10.70
N MET A 176 -1.32 4.29 10.47
CA MET A 176 -2.37 3.57 11.17
C MET A 176 -1.91 2.16 11.55
N PHE A 177 -2.25 1.71 12.76
CA PHE A 177 -2.05 0.34 13.20
C PHE A 177 -3.36 -0.42 13.19
N ILE A 178 -3.40 -1.55 12.48
CA ILE A 178 -4.61 -2.35 12.26
C ILE A 178 -4.34 -3.83 12.55
N LYS A 179 -5.38 -4.58 12.95
CA LYS A 179 -5.26 -6.03 13.15
C LYS A 179 -5.06 -6.77 11.81
N PRO A 180 -4.33 -7.90 11.79
CA PRO A 180 -4.06 -8.68 10.57
C PRO A 180 -5.27 -9.20 9.77
N LYS A 181 -6.44 -9.29 10.40
CA LYS A 181 -7.69 -9.85 9.84
C LYS A 181 -8.83 -8.83 9.79
N ASP A 182 -8.50 -7.56 9.66
CA ASP A 182 -9.46 -6.45 9.65
C ASP A 182 -9.40 -5.70 8.32
N TYR A 183 -10.19 -4.65 8.16
CA TYR A 183 -10.21 -3.84 6.94
C TYR A 183 -10.21 -2.35 7.24
N PHE A 184 -9.73 -1.57 6.29
CA PHE A 184 -9.75 -0.11 6.34
C PHE A 184 -10.02 0.47 4.97
N PHE A 185 -10.14 1.80 4.89
CA PHE A 185 -10.31 2.48 3.62
C PHE A 185 -9.27 3.56 3.40
N VAL A 186 -8.98 3.80 2.12
CA VAL A 186 -8.22 4.94 1.63
C VAL A 186 -9.19 5.78 0.81
N GLY A 187 -9.35 7.05 1.15
CA GLY A 187 -10.16 8.00 0.40
C GLY A 187 -9.28 9.03 -0.29
N ILE A 188 -9.56 9.26 -1.57
CA ILE A 188 -8.93 10.26 -2.42
C ILE A 188 -10.01 11.25 -2.81
N HIS A 189 -9.80 12.52 -2.45
CA HIS A 189 -10.82 13.56 -2.49
C HIS A 189 -10.38 14.73 -3.36
N ALA A 190 -11.21 15.07 -4.35
CA ALA A 190 -11.07 16.31 -5.10
C ALA A 190 -11.80 17.46 -4.37
N ARG A 191 -11.08 18.51 -4.00
CA ARG A 191 -11.67 19.72 -3.38
C ARG A 191 -12.25 20.72 -4.38
N ASN A 192 -12.14 20.44 -5.69
CA ASN A 192 -12.59 21.33 -6.76
C ASN A 192 -13.14 20.52 -7.95
N THR A 193 -13.96 21.13 -8.79
CA THR A 193 -14.57 20.56 -10.00
C THR A 193 -13.58 20.51 -11.17
N ARG A 194 -12.34 20.09 -10.94
CA ARG A 194 -11.33 19.85 -11.99
C ARG A 194 -10.89 18.40 -11.91
N ARG A 195 -10.41 17.84 -13.02
CA ARG A 195 -9.77 16.53 -13.02
C ARG A 195 -8.36 16.68 -12.43
N LEU A 196 -8.12 16.04 -11.29
CA LEU A 196 -6.90 16.13 -10.50
C LEU A 196 -6.19 14.77 -10.54
N PRO A 197 -4.99 14.69 -11.14
CA PRO A 197 -4.19 13.49 -11.06
C PRO A 197 -3.75 13.25 -9.60
N TYR A 198 -3.59 11.99 -9.23
CA TYR A 198 -3.04 11.59 -7.95
C TYR A 198 -2.03 10.46 -8.13
N LYS A 199 -1.05 10.41 -7.23
CA LYS A 199 -0.10 9.32 -7.12
C LYS A 199 0.12 9.02 -5.64
N ILE A 200 -0.30 7.84 -5.22
CA ILE A 200 -0.25 7.44 -3.81
C ILE A 200 0.38 6.06 -3.67
N GLN A 201 1.02 5.87 -2.53
CA GLN A 201 1.59 4.59 -2.11
C GLN A 201 1.00 4.26 -0.74
N VAL A 202 0.58 3.00 -0.56
CA VAL A 202 0.13 2.49 0.74
C VAL A 202 1.02 1.32 1.09
N LYS A 203 1.86 1.49 2.12
CA LYS A 203 2.72 0.43 2.63
C LYS A 203 2.02 -0.26 3.80
N ILE A 204 2.02 -1.58 3.78
CA ILE A 204 1.24 -2.40 4.70
C ILE A 204 2.14 -3.47 5.29
N GLY A 205 2.17 -3.54 6.61
CA GLY A 205 2.93 -4.51 7.37
C GLY A 205 4.44 -4.30 7.29
N GLU A 206 4.96 -3.09 7.16
CA GLU A 206 6.40 -2.87 7.37
C GLU A 206 6.79 -3.20 8.82
N ASP A 207 5.89 -2.88 9.76
CA ASP A 207 6.00 -3.23 11.17
C ASP A 207 4.90 -4.20 11.57
N TYR A 208 5.25 -5.19 12.38
CA TYR A 208 4.33 -6.07 13.07
C TYR A 208 4.65 -6.06 14.55
N THR A 209 3.79 -5.43 15.35
CA THR A 209 4.09 -5.10 16.75
C THR A 209 2.92 -5.40 17.68
N PRO A 210 3.19 -5.78 18.95
CA PRO A 210 2.14 -5.91 19.94
C PRO A 210 1.66 -4.53 20.41
N LEU A 211 0.42 -4.46 20.93
CA LEU A 211 -0.17 -3.21 21.44
C LEU A 211 0.76 -2.43 22.39
N ALA A 212 1.44 -3.14 23.29
CA ALA A 212 2.30 -2.53 24.31
C ALA A 212 3.52 -1.78 23.73
N SER A 213 3.94 -2.11 22.51
CA SER A 213 5.05 -1.46 21.82
C SER A 213 4.63 -0.20 21.05
N ILE A 214 3.33 0.05 20.91
CA ILE A 214 2.81 1.23 20.21
C ILE A 214 2.80 2.41 21.19
N THR A 215 3.81 3.27 21.06
CA THR A 215 3.98 4.45 21.94
C THR A 215 2.81 5.42 21.86
N ASN A 216 2.28 5.65 20.65
CA ASN A 216 1.16 6.56 20.43
C ASN A 216 -0.10 5.79 20.03
N GLN A 217 -1.00 5.63 20.98
CA GLN A 217 -2.26 4.91 20.79
C GLN A 217 -3.22 5.61 19.81
N SER A 218 -3.01 6.90 19.50
CA SER A 218 -3.83 7.61 18.52
C SER A 218 -3.64 7.11 17.08
N TYR A 219 -2.58 6.33 16.81
CA TYR A 219 -2.36 5.67 15.52
C TYR A 219 -3.14 4.36 15.39
N ILE A 220 -3.69 3.83 16.47
CA ILE A 220 -4.44 2.58 16.42
C ILE A 220 -5.80 2.85 15.77
N MET A 221 -6.15 2.03 14.79
CA MET A 221 -7.45 2.10 14.14
C MET A 221 -8.57 1.93 15.17
N LYS A 222 -9.52 2.87 15.20
CA LYS A 222 -10.74 2.73 16.00
C LYS A 222 -11.63 1.66 15.39
N SER A 223 -12.26 0.84 16.24
CA SER A 223 -13.28 -0.11 15.82
C SER A 223 -14.36 -0.21 16.88
N ASP A 224 -15.53 -0.77 16.53
CA ASP A 224 -16.65 -0.94 17.48
C ASP A 224 -16.27 -1.77 18.72
N ASP A 225 -15.33 -2.70 18.55
CA ASP A 225 -14.80 -3.52 19.65
C ASP A 225 -13.81 -2.76 20.56
N ARG A 226 -13.35 -1.58 20.13
CA ARG A 226 -12.35 -0.76 20.85
C ARG A 226 -12.63 0.74 20.64
N PRO A 227 -13.49 1.36 21.49
CA PRO A 227 -13.61 2.81 21.50
C PRO A 227 -12.23 3.41 21.79
N SER A 228 -11.82 4.41 21.01
CA SER A 228 -10.53 5.07 21.16
C SER A 228 -10.24 5.47 22.61
N TYR A 229 -9.01 5.26 23.05
CA TYR A 229 -8.47 5.90 24.25
C TYR A 229 -8.34 7.41 24.07
#